data_AF-X1S5T7-F1
#
_entry.id   AF-X1S5T7-F1
#
_cell.length_a   1.000
_cell.length_b   1.000
_cell.length_c   1.000
_cell.angle_alpha   90.00
_cell.angle_beta   90.00
_cell.angle_gamma   90.00
#
_symmetry.space_group_name_H-M   'P 1'
#
loop_
_entity.id
_entity.type
_entity.pdbx_description
1 polymer ?
#
loop_
_entity_poly.entity_id
_entity_poly.type
_entity_poly.pdbx_seq_one_letter_code
_entity_poly.pdbx_strand_id
1 'polypeptide(L)' 'THIQGVRIAPEGIEAANPAFDVTPHRYITAIITEKGIIRGNYGEGIKGVI' A
#
# COMPACT_ATOMS: atom_id res chain seq x y z
N THR A 1 -12.50 8.49 -14.60
CA THR A 1 -13.51 9.57 -14.61
C THR A 1 -14.96 9.08 -14.67
N HIS A 2 -15.21 7.76 -14.68
CA HIS A 2 -16.56 7.20 -14.69
C HIS A 2 -16.70 6.16 -13.56
N ILE A 3 -17.89 6.07 -12.94
CA ILE A 3 -18.28 5.03 -11.99
C ILE A 3 -19.50 4.31 -12.57
N GLN A 4 -19.43 2.98 -12.72
CA GLN A 4 -20.49 2.16 -13.34
C GLN A 4 -20.96 2.70 -14.71
N GLY A 5 -20.04 3.23 -15.51
CA GLY A 5 -20.35 3.84 -16.81
C GLY A 5 -20.90 5.27 -16.75
N VAL A 6 -21.24 5.81 -15.58
CA VAL A 6 -21.70 7.19 -15.40
C VAL A 6 -20.50 8.12 -15.21
N ARG A 7 -20.42 9.20 -16.00
CA ARG A 7 -19.35 10.21 -15.90
C ARG A 7 -19.44 10.97 -14.57
N ILE A 8 -18.32 11.05 -13.84
CA ILE A 8 -18.22 11.74 -12.55
C ILE A 8 -17.17 12.86 -12.54
N ALA A 9 -16.37 13.01 -13.61
CA ALA A 9 -15.41 14.09 -13.75
C ALA A 9 -15.71 14.91 -15.02
N PRO A 10 -15.34 16.21 -15.06
CA PRO A 10 -15.53 17.06 -16.24
C PRO A 10 -14.93 16.49 -17.52
N GLU A 11 -15.46 16.91 -18.67
CA GLU A 11 -14.88 16.56 -19.96
C GLU A 11 -13.49 17.19 -20.14
N GLY A 12 -12.58 16.46 -20.75
CA GLY A 12 -11.24 16.96 -21.08
C GLY A 12 -10.29 17.12 -19.88
N ILE A 13 -10.68 16.70 -18.68
CA ILE A 13 -9.81 16.77 -17.50
C ILE A 13 -8.76 15.66 -17.51
N GLU A 14 -7.52 16.01 -17.19
CA GLU A 14 -6.46 15.04 -16.95
C GLU A 14 -6.54 14.50 -15.51
N ALA A 15 -6.18 13.23 -15.34
CA ALA A 15 -6.16 12.60 -14.02
C ALA A 15 -5.00 11.60 -13.91
N ALA A 16 -4.38 11.55 -12.74
CA ALA A 16 -3.50 10.45 -12.34
C ALA A 16 -4.30 9.46 -11.49
N ASN A 17 -4.17 8.17 -11.79
CA ASN A 17 -4.81 7.10 -11.00
C ASN A 17 -3.80 5.99 -10.67
N PRO A 18 -2.74 6.30 -9.90
CA PRO A 18 -1.86 5.25 -9.38
C PRO A 18 -2.62 4.39 -8.38
N ALA A 19 -2.55 3.07 -8.53
CA ALA A 19 -3.30 2.14 -7.67
C ALA A 19 -2.68 1.97 -6.28
N PHE A 20 -1.38 2.27 -6.13
CA PHE A 20 -0.61 2.01 -4.91
C PHE A 20 0.47 3.07 -4.70
N ASP A 21 0.96 3.15 -3.47
CA ASP A 21 2.17 3.85 -3.08
C ASP A 21 3.05 2.95 -2.18
N VAL A 22 4.21 3.47 -1.78
CA VAL A 22 5.13 2.77 -0.88
C VAL A 22 5.18 3.51 0.45
N THR A 23 4.89 2.80 1.54
CA THR A 23 5.07 3.30 2.91
C THR A 23 6.45 2.92 3.46
N PRO A 24 7.35 3.87 3.77
CA PRO A 24 8.62 3.58 4.43
C PRO A 24 8.43 2.89 5.79
N HIS A 25 9.30 1.92 6.11
CA HIS A 25 9.17 1.08 7.30
C HIS A 25 9.15 1.86 8.63
N ARG A 26 9.73 3.06 8.68
CA ARG A 26 9.71 3.93 9.87
C ARG A 26 8.31 4.39 10.28
N TYR A 27 7.31 4.28 9.39
CA TYR A 27 5.91 4.58 9.68
C TYR A 27 5.09 3.34 10.06
N ILE A 28 5.71 2.17 10.10
CA ILE A 28 5.07 0.91 10.41
C ILE A 28 5.44 0.52 11.85
N THR A 29 4.46 0.21 12.70
CA THR A 29 4.69 -0.26 14.07
C THR A 29 5.05 -1.75 14.11
N ALA A 30 4.38 -2.56 13.30
CA ALA A 30 4.60 -4.00 13.21
C ALA A 30 4.10 -4.57 11.87
N ILE A 31 4.67 -5.69 11.44
CA ILE A 31 4.14 -6.52 10.34
C ILE A 31 3.59 -7.80 10.96
N ILE A 32 2.31 -8.11 10.71
CA ILE A 32 1.65 -9.30 11.23
C ILE A 32 1.61 -10.34 10.11
N THR A 33 2.07 -11.55 10.41
CA THR A 33 2.11 -12.70 9.50
C THR A 33 1.51 -13.93 10.18
N GLU A 34 1.27 -15.00 9.43
CA GLU A 34 0.86 -16.30 9.98
C GLU A 34 1.92 -16.94 10.90
N LYS A 35 3.18 -16.49 10.80
CA LYS A 35 4.31 -16.94 11.63
C LYS A 35 4.52 -16.07 12.88
N GLY A 36 3.69 -15.06 13.10
CA GLY A 36 3.75 -14.16 14.25
C GLY A 36 3.96 -12.69 13.88
N ILE A 37 4.38 -11.89 14.87
CA ILE A 37 4.49 -10.43 14.77
C ILE A 37 5.96 -10.00 14.66
N ILE A 38 6.30 -9.27 13.60
CA ILE A 38 7.63 -8.69 13.37
C ILE A 38 7.61 -7.21 13.78
N ARG A 39 8.57 -6.78 14.61
CA ARG A 39 8.74 -5.40 15.09
C ARG A 39 10.20 -4.96 14.91
N GLY A 40 10.43 -3.66 14.69
CA GLY A 40 11.79 -3.10 14.69
C GLY A 40 12.58 -3.41 13.42
N ASN A 41 13.67 -4.20 13.53
CA ASN A 41 14.54 -4.55 12.40
C ASN A 41 13.84 -5.51 11.43
N TYR A 42 12.99 -4.93 10.56
CA TYR A 42 12.18 -5.70 9.62
C TYR A 42 13.03 -6.54 8.66
N GLY A 43 14.24 -6.11 8.29
CA GLY A 43 15.10 -6.86 7.39
C GLY A 43 15.53 -8.21 7.97
N GLU A 44 15.94 -8.24 9.24
CA GLU A 44 16.28 -9.49 9.93
C GLU A 44 15.03 -10.32 10.25
N GLY A 45 13.96 -9.67 10.74
CA GLY A 45 12.72 -10.36 11.08
C GLY A 45 12.08 -11.06 9.88
N ILE A 46 12.09 -10.41 8.71
CA ILE A 46 11.57 -10.98 7.46
C ILE A 46 12.44 -12.15 7.00
N LYS A 47 13.78 -12.04 7.06
CA LYS A 47 14.67 -13.16 6.71
C LYS A 47 14.46 -14.40 7.59
N GLY A 48 14.10 -14.22 8.87
CA GLY A 48 13.83 -15.34 9.77
C GLY A 48 12.50 -16.07 9.50
N VAL A 49 11.63 -15.50 8.67
CA VAL A 49 10.31 -16.08 8.33
C VAL A 49 10.16 -16.48 6.86
N ILE A 50 11.15 -16.20 6.01
CA ILE A 50 11.20 -16.68 4.62
C ILE A 50 11.98 -17.99 4.58
#